data_AF-X0TFS1-F1
#
_entry.id   AF-X0TFS1-F1
#
_cell.length_a   1.000
_cell.length_b   1.000
_cell.length_c   1.000
_cell.angle_alpha   90.00
_cell.angle_beta   90.00
_cell.angle_gamma   90.00
#
_symmetry.space_group_name_H-M   'P 1'
#
loop_
_entity.id
_entity.type
_entity.pdbx_description
1 polymer ?
#
loop_
_entity_poly.entity_id
_entity_poly.type
_entity_poly.pdbx_seq_one_letter_code
_entity_poly.pdbx_strand_id
1 'polypeptide(L)' 'HRDGRLAIWCKAPPGAQSMIVEGDPERYFVPPYVGPRGWIGARLDRNPDWSAIEALVAESYAMTAAPKTRQR' A
#
# COMPACT_ATOMS: atom_id res chain seq x y z
N HIS A 1 8.69 5.10 14.23
CA HIS A 1 9.35 3.88 13.76
C HIS A 1 10.86 4.06 13.87
N ARG A 2 11.56 3.18 14.61
CA ARG A 2 13.04 3.11 14.75
C ARG A 2 13.53 1.65 14.63
N ASP A 3 12.69 0.81 14.05
CA ASP A 3 12.85 -0.64 13.88
C ASP A 3 13.55 -1.01 12.56
N GLY A 4 14.09 -0.02 11.83
CA GLY A 4 14.83 -0.23 10.59
C GLY A 4 13.98 -0.60 9.37
N ARG A 5 12.65 -0.68 9.52
CA ARG A 5 11.71 -1.03 8.44
C ARG A 5 11.18 0.25 7.79
N LEU A 6 11.62 0.52 6.56
CA LEU A 6 11.07 1.61 5.75
C LEU A 6 9.91 1.07 4.92
N ALA A 7 8.70 1.56 5.17
CA ALA A 7 7.51 1.15 4.45
C ALA A 7 6.51 2.30 4.30
N ILE A 8 5.68 2.22 3.26
CA ILE A 8 4.51 3.07 3.08
C ILE A 8 3.24 2.25 3.24
N TRP A 9 2.15 2.88 3.67
CA TRP A 9 0.84 2.25 3.74
C TRP A 9 -0.07 2.85 2.68
N CYS A 10 -0.67 1.97 1.88
CA CYS A 10 -1.54 2.35 0.77
C CYS A 10 -2.88 1.64 0.92
N LYS A 11 -3.98 2.37 0.67
CA LYS A 11 -5.30 1.76 0.59
C LYS A 11 -5.31 0.83 -0.63
N ALA A 12 -5.83 -0.38 -0.46
CA ALA A 12 -6.04 -1.33 -1.55
C ALA A 12 -7.55 -1.44 -1.88
N PRO A 13 -7.90 -1.83 -3.12
CA PRO A 13 -9.26 -2.21 -3.47
C PRO A 13 -9.78 -3.37 -2.61
N PRO A 14 -11.10 -3.50 -2.43
CA PRO A 14 -11.69 -4.67 -1.80
C PRO A 14 -11.21 -5.97 -2.46
N GLY A 15 -10.76 -6.94 -1.67
CA GLY A 15 -10.26 -8.23 -2.16
C GLY A 15 -8.81 -8.24 -2.65
N ALA A 16 -8.19 -7.09 -2.93
CA ALA A 16 -6.81 -7.03 -3.42
C ALA A 16 -5.75 -7.25 -2.32
N GLN A 17 -6.09 -6.92 -1.05
CA GLN A 17 -5.14 -6.99 0.06
C GLN A 17 -4.51 -8.37 0.24
N SER A 18 -5.33 -9.42 0.33
CA SER A 18 -4.82 -10.79 0.51
C SER A 18 -4.04 -11.25 -0.70
N MET A 19 -4.54 -11.01 -1.92
CA MET A 19 -3.86 -11.40 -3.15
C MET A 19 -2.46 -10.81 -3.28
N ILE A 20 -2.30 -9.52 -2.97
CA ILE A 20 -1.00 -8.83 -3.05
C ILE A 20 -0.04 -9.34 -1.97
N VAL A 21 -0.52 -9.50 -0.74
CA VAL A 21 0.30 -9.96 0.39
C VAL A 21 0.72 -11.42 0.22
N GLU A 22 -0.18 -12.29 -0.28
CA GLU A 22 0.11 -13.70 -0.54
C GLU A 22 1.03 -13.87 -1.76
N GLY A 23 0.92 -13.00 -2.76
CA GLY A 23 1.76 -13.05 -3.96
C GLY A 23 3.23 -12.67 -3.73
N ASP A 24 3.50 -11.74 -2.80
CA ASP A 24 4.86 -11.32 -2.44
C ASP A 24 4.94 -10.86 -0.97
N PRO A 25 4.97 -11.79 0.00
CA PRO A 25 4.98 -11.49 1.44
C PRO A 25 6.31 -10.88 1.94
N GLU A 26 7.36 -10.97 1.13
CA GLU A 26 8.65 -10.33 1.42
C GLU A 26 8.55 -8.81 1.22
N ARG A 27 7.79 -8.37 0.21
CA ARG A 27 7.61 -6.93 -0.08
C ARG A 27 6.34 -6.34 0.51
N TYR A 28 5.29 -7.13 0.70
CA TYR A 28 4.00 -6.65 1.18
C TYR A 28 3.57 -7.29 2.50
N PHE A 29 2.82 -6.55 3.30
CA PHE A 29 2.27 -7.05 4.56
C PHE A 29 0.96 -6.35 4.91
N VAL A 30 0.21 -6.92 5.84
CA VAL A 30 -0.97 -6.27 6.43
C VAL A 30 -0.51 -5.37 7.59
N PRO A 31 -0.68 -4.04 7.49
CA PRO A 31 -0.23 -3.11 8.51
C PRO A 31 -1.11 -3.19 9.77
N PRO A 32 -0.55 -2.94 10.95
CA PRO A 32 -1.35 -2.85 12.16
C PRO A 32 -2.37 -1.70 12.07
N TYR A 33 -3.52 -1.86 12.72
CA TYR A 33 -4.62 -0.89 12.84
C TYR A 33 -5.43 -0.59 11.58
N VAL A 34 -4.76 -0.28 10.46
CA VAL A 34 -5.44 0.03 9.18
C VAL A 34 -5.54 -1.18 8.25
N GLY A 35 -4.85 -2.28 8.57
CA GLY A 35 -4.98 -3.56 7.88
C GLY A 35 -6.42 -4.07 7.80
N PRO A 36 -7.19 -4.12 8.90
CA PRO A 36 -8.62 -4.47 8.88
C PRO A 36 -9.49 -3.56 8.00
N ARG A 37 -9.00 -2.36 7.64
CA ARG A 37 -9.66 -1.43 6.71
C ARG A 37 -9.21 -1.62 5.26
N GLY A 38 -8.52 -2.72 4.96
CA GLY A 38 -8.03 -3.06 3.61
C GLY A 38 -6.90 -2.15 3.14
N TRP A 39 -5.96 -1.80 4.03
CA TRP A 39 -4.70 -1.14 3.67
C TRP A 39 -3.58 -2.17 3.56
N ILE A 40 -2.63 -1.95 2.67
CA ILE A 40 -1.42 -2.75 2.56
C ILE A 40 -0.19 -1.93 2.95
N GLY A 41 0.79 -2.57 3.56
CA GLY A 41 2.12 -2.03 3.77
C GLY A 41 3.06 -2.53 2.68
N ALA A 42 3.80 -1.63 2.04
CA ALA A 42 4.82 -1.96 1.05
C ALA A 42 6.21 -1.59 1.59
N ARG A 43 7.12 -2.56 1.64
CA ARG A 43 8.50 -2.40 2.12
C ARG A 43 9.36 -1.75 1.05
N LEU A 44 9.94 -0.60 1.38
CA LEU A 44 10.86 0.15 0.50
C LEU A 44 12.32 -0.26 0.72
N ASP A 45 12.61 -0.99 1.79
CA ASP A 45 13.94 -1.51 2.15
C ASP A 45 14.22 -2.92 1.57
N ARG A 46 13.40 -3.40 0.63
CA ARG A 46 13.48 -4.75 0.03
C ARG A 46 13.51 -4.73 -1.50
N ASN A 47 14.33 -3.83 -2.06
CA ASN A 47 14.46 -3.61 -3.50
C ASN A 47 13.09 -3.51 -4.20
N PRO A 48 12.33 -2.44 -3.91
CA PRO A 48 10.97 -2.28 -4.40
C PRO A 48 10.94 -2.15 -5.92
N ASP A 49 9.91 -2.72 -6.54
CA ASP A 49 9.55 -2.33 -7.90
C ASP A 49 8.86 -0.97 -7.84
N TRP A 50 9.59 0.07 -8.23
CA TRP A 50 9.08 1.44 -8.19
C TRP A 50 7.85 1.67 -9.05
N SER A 51 7.68 0.90 -10.15
CA SER A 51 6.49 1.01 -11.00
C SER A 51 5.25 0.48 -10.28
N ALA A 52 5.40 -0.63 -9.55
CA ALA A 52 4.33 -1.17 -8.71
C ALA A 52 3.99 -0.23 -7.54
N ILE A 53 5.01 0.39 -6.93
CA ILE A 53 4.82 1.37 -5.86
C ILE A 53 4.07 2.61 -6.36
N GLU A 54 4.43 3.14 -7.52
CA GLU A 54 3.74 4.28 -8.13
C GLU A 54 2.27 3.96 -8.39
N ALA A 55 1.97 2.82 -9.01
CA ALA A 55 0.61 2.37 -9.27
C ALA A 55 -0.20 2.25 -7.96
N LEU A 56 0.41 1.65 -6.93
CA LEU A 56 -0.22 1.46 -5.64
C LEU A 56 -0.53 2.79 -4.92
N VAL A 57 0.39 3.75 -4.99
CA VAL A 57 0.19 5.08 -4.41
C VAL A 57 -0.91 5.83 -5.18
N ALA A 58 -0.91 5.78 -6.50
CA ALA A 58 -1.92 6.43 -7.34
C ALA A 58 -3.32 5.88 -7.06
N GLU A 59 -3.46 4.55 -6.98
CA GLU A 59 -4.74 3.90 -6.68
C GLU A 59 -5.21 4.24 -5.25
N SER A 60 -4.31 4.15 -4.27
CA SER A 60 -4.58 4.55 -2.89
C SER A 60 -5.04 6.00 -2.79
N TYR A 61 -4.39 6.91 -3.51
CA TYR A 61 -4.78 8.31 -3.57
C TYR A 61 -6.17 8.48 -4.19
N ALA A 62 -6.46 7.84 -5.33
CA ALA A 62 -7.77 7.91 -5.97
C ALA A 62 -8.91 7.47 -5.05
N MET A 63 -8.67 6.46 -4.20
CA MET A 63 -9.65 5.96 -3.23
C MET A 63 -9.84 6.87 -2.01
N THR A 64 -8.78 7.56 -1.57
CA THR A 64 -8.78 8.29 -0.29
C THR A 64 -8.92 9.81 -0.45
N ALA A 65 -8.55 10.36 -1.60
CA ALA A 65 -8.65 11.78 -1.87
C ALA A 65 -10.11 12.23 -1.85
N ALA A 66 -10.34 13.38 -1.20
CA ALA A 66 -11.63 14.04 -1.23
C ALA A 66 -12.02 14.36 -2.70
N PRO A 67 -13.32 14.43 -3.03
CA PRO A 67 -13.78 14.69 -4.40
C PRO A 67 -13.16 15.94 -5.05
N LYS A 68 -12.82 16.95 -4.24
CA LYS A 68 -12.21 18.21 -4.69
C LYS A 68 -10.77 18.06 -5.22
N THR A 69 -10.09 16.96 -4.93
CA THR A 69 -8.70 16.69 -5.34
C THR A 69 -8.61 15.67 -6.49
N ARG A 70 -9.74 15.10 -6.95
CA ARG A 70 -9.80 14.13 -8.05
C ARG A 70 -9.70 14.74 -9.46
N GLN A 71 -9.53 16.05 -9.58
CA GLN A 71 -9.33 16.73 -10.86
C GLN A 71 -7.97 17.43 -10.89
N ARG A 72 -6.99 16.81 -11.56
CA ARG A 72 -5.94 17.46 -12.36
C ARG A 72 -5.46 16.48 -13.41
#